data_AF-A0A357SZW0-F1
#
_entry.id   AF-A0A357SZW0-F1
#
_cell.length_a   1.000
_cell.length_b   1.000
_cell.length_c   1.000
_cell.angle_alpha   90.00
_cell.angle_beta   90.00
_cell.angle_gamma   90.00
#
_symmetry.space_group_name_H-M   'P 1'
#
loop_
_entity.id
_entity.type
_entity.pdbx_description
1 polymer ?
#
loop_
_entity_poly.entity_id
_entity_poly.type
_entity_poly.pdbx_seq_one_letter_code
_entity_poly.pdbx_strand_id
1 'polypeptide(L)'
;MRIITLGPEGTFSEEAALLYQKRVCGQYDRKLIEFSTILGCFEKLEAYLVERAVLPAENMVDGIIGLTFDLLLENHDFVKVCDEVHVPVRHVLASKMGLVTEVK
;
A
#
# COMPACT_ATOMS: atom_id res chain seq x y z
N MET A 1 3.58 -11.85 9.64
CA MET A 1 4.31 -10.80 8.90
C MET A 1 3.55 -9.49 9.05
N ARG A 2 4.07 -8.56 9.86
CA ARG A 2 3.57 -7.20 9.97
C ARG A 2 3.96 -6.41 8.73
N ILE A 3 2.98 -5.81 8.07
CA ILE A 3 3.18 -5.01 6.86
C ILE A 3 2.71 -3.58 7.16
N ILE A 4 3.44 -2.60 6.64
CA ILE A 4 2.96 -1.21 6.58
C ILE A 4 2.71 -0.78 5.14
N THR A 5 1.73 0.09 4.94
CA THR A 5 1.39 0.62 3.62
C THR A 5 0.89 2.08 3.72
N LEU A 6 0.75 2.72 2.56
CA LEU A 6 0.16 4.05 2.46
C LEU A 6 -1.32 4.00 2.88
N GLY A 7 -1.68 4.82 3.85
CA GLY A 7 -3.05 4.94 4.36
C GLY A 7 -3.95 5.91 3.59
N PRO A 8 -5.22 6.05 4.04
CA PRO A 8 -5.85 5.32 5.15
C PRO A 8 -6.29 3.90 4.76
N GLU A 9 -7.03 3.25 5.66
CA GLU A 9 -7.76 2.01 5.39
C GLU A 9 -8.74 2.17 4.21
N GLY A 10 -8.91 1.12 3.41
CA GLY A 10 -9.81 1.06 2.26
C GLY A 10 -9.18 1.53 0.94
N THR A 11 -7.87 1.73 0.91
CA THR A 11 -7.12 2.17 -0.28
C THR A 11 -6.65 0.99 -1.13
N PHE A 12 -6.29 1.26 -2.40
CA PHE A 12 -5.63 0.25 -3.25
C PHE A 12 -4.26 -0.19 -2.69
N SER A 13 -3.61 0.66 -1.89
CA SER A 13 -2.37 0.32 -1.18
C SER A 13 -2.62 -0.71 -0.07
N GLU A 14 -3.78 -0.67 0.60
CA GLU A 14 -4.22 -1.74 1.50
C GLU A 14 -4.46 -3.04 0.73
N GLU A 15 -5.19 -2.97 -0.39
CA GLU A 15 -5.46 -4.14 -1.24
C GLU A 15 -4.15 -4.79 -1.71
N ALA A 16 -3.18 -3.99 -2.15
CA ALA A 16 -1.83 -4.45 -2.51
C ALA A 16 -1.15 -5.20 -1.36
N ALA A 17 -1.21 -4.63 -0.14
CA ALA A 17 -0.60 -5.23 1.04
C ALA A 17 -1.27 -6.57 1.42
N LEU A 18 -2.59 -6.66 1.34
CA LEU A 18 -3.35 -7.89 1.61
C LEU A 18 -3.07 -8.97 0.56
N LEU A 19 -3.00 -8.61 -0.73
CA LEU A 19 -2.65 -9.52 -1.82
C LEU A 19 -1.24 -10.07 -1.65
N TYR A 20 -0.29 -9.18 -1.34
CA TYR A 20 1.09 -9.56 -1.04
C TYR A 20 1.16 -10.52 0.16
N GLN A 21 0.51 -10.19 1.28
CA GLN A 21 0.51 -11.02 2.48
C GLN A 21 -0.09 -12.40 2.21
N LYS A 22 -1.23 -12.45 1.50
CA LYS A 22 -1.86 -13.71 1.12
C LYS A 22 -0.95 -14.57 0.24
N ARG A 23 -0.26 -13.96 -0.73
CA ARG A 23 0.67 -14.67 -1.62
C ARG A 23 1.87 -15.24 -0.85
N VAL A 24 2.46 -14.46 0.05
CA VAL A 24 3.69 -14.84 0.76
C VAL A 24 3.42 -15.76 1.96
N CYS A 25 2.32 -15.55 2.68
CA CYS A 25 1.99 -16.29 3.90
C CYS A 25 0.88 -17.34 3.73
N GLY A 26 0.27 -17.46 2.54
CA GLY A 26 -0.88 -18.33 2.28
C GLY A 26 -2.22 -17.82 2.83
N GLN A 27 -2.20 -16.78 3.66
CA GLN A 27 -3.36 -16.12 4.28
C GLN A 27 -3.07 -14.64 4.53
N TYR A 28 -4.10 -13.83 4.69
CA TYR A 28 -3.97 -12.44 5.12
C TYR A 28 -4.64 -12.22 6.48
N ASP A 29 -4.12 -11.26 7.25
CA ASP A 29 -4.73 -10.73 8.46
C ASP A 29 -4.64 -9.20 8.40
N ARG A 30 -5.80 -8.57 8.21
CA ARG A 30 -5.93 -7.11 8.10
C ARG A 30 -5.44 -6.39 9.37
N LYS A 31 -5.49 -7.03 10.54
CA LYS A 31 -4.99 -6.46 11.80
C LYS A 31 -3.47 -6.31 11.83
N LEU A 32 -2.76 -7.00 10.94
CA LEU A 32 -1.31 -6.91 10.79
C LEU A 32 -0.89 -5.92 9.69
N ILE A 33 -1.84 -5.19 9.11
CA ILE A 33 -1.59 -4.10 8.16
C ILE A 33 -1.67 -2.77 8.91
N GLU A 34 -0.54 -2.09 8.98
CA GLU A 34 -0.45 -0.73 9.51
C GLU A 34 -0.52 0.30 8.38
N PHE A 35 -0.98 1.51 8.70
CA PHE A 35 -1.12 2.61 7.74
C PHE A 35 -0.27 3.80 8.18
N SER A 36 0.39 4.43 7.20
CA SER A 36 1.16 5.66 7.42
C SER A 36 1.27 6.47 6.11
N THR A 37 2.08 7.52 6.13
CA THR A 37 2.58 8.18 4.91
C THR A 37 3.71 7.34 4.30
N ILE A 38 4.10 7.61 3.05
CA ILE A 38 5.23 6.91 2.39
C ILE A 38 6.49 7.06 3.25
N LEU A 39 6.83 8.28 3.68
CA LEU A 39 7.96 8.54 4.57
C LEU A 39 7.88 7.72 5.86
N GLY A 40 6.74 7.74 6.55
CA GLY A 40 6.56 7.00 7.80
C GLY A 40 6.62 5.48 7.64
N CYS A 41 6.39 4.95 6.42
CA CYS A 41 6.62 3.54 6.12
C CYS A 41 8.10 3.20 6.09
N PHE A 42 8.93 4.05 5.50
CA PHE A 42 10.39 3.90 5.51
C PHE A 42 10.95 4.00 6.93
N GLU A 43 10.54 5.01 7.70
CA GLU A 43 10.98 5.20 9.09
C GLU A 43 10.69 3.96 9.96
N LYS A 44 9.49 3.36 9.82
CA LYS A 44 9.12 2.15 10.57
C LYS A 44 9.84 0.89 10.10
N LEU A 45 10.16 0.79 8.81
CA LEU A 45 10.98 -0.29 8.26
C LEU A 45 12.41 -0.22 8.81
N GLU A 46 13.02 0.96 8.76
CA GLU A 46 14.38 1.19 9.26
C GLU A 46 14.49 0.94 10.77
N ALA A 47 13.45 1.31 11.52
CA ALA A 47 13.35 1.04 12.95
C ALA A 47 13.00 -0.43 13.30
N TYR A 48 12.89 -1.33 12.31
CA TYR A 48 12.51 -2.74 12.49
C TYR A 48 11.17 -2.97 13.20
N LEU A 49 10.26 -1.99 13.18
CA LEU A 49 8.94 -2.10 13.82
C LEU A 49 8.00 -2.98 12.99
N VAL A 50 8.20 -3.00 11.67
CA VAL A 50 7.46 -3.79 10.70
C VAL A 50 8.43 -4.62 9.84
N GLU A 51 7.94 -5.72 9.27
CA GLU A 51 8.79 -6.66 8.51
C GLU A 51 8.85 -6.31 7.02
N ARG A 52 7.83 -5.65 6.49
CA ARG A 52 7.69 -5.27 5.08
C ARG A 52 6.93 -3.94 4.96
N ALA A 53 7.26 -3.17 3.93
CA ALA A 53 6.35 -2.14 3.43
C ALA A 53 5.91 -2.51 2.01
N VAL A 54 4.63 -2.30 1.73
CA VAL A 54 4.08 -2.38 0.38
C VAL A 54 3.68 -0.97 -0.02
N LEU A 55 4.37 -0.40 -1.00
CA LEU A 55 4.24 1.01 -1.36
C LEU A 55 3.93 1.16 -2.83
N PRO A 56 3.18 2.21 -3.22
CA PRO A 56 2.88 2.43 -4.61
C PRO A 56 4.12 2.97 -5.32
N ALA A 57 4.53 2.33 -6.42
CA ALA A 57 5.73 2.70 -7.18
C ALA A 57 5.38 3.34 -8.53
N GLU A 58 4.36 2.85 -9.22
CA GLU A 58 3.93 3.32 -10.53
C GLU A 58 2.41 3.18 -10.66
N ASN A 59 1.76 4.10 -11.35
CA ASN A 59 0.39 3.96 -11.82
C ASN A 59 0.33 4.11 -13.36
N MET A 60 -0.73 3.58 -13.99
CA MET A 60 -0.85 3.63 -15.46
C MET A 60 -1.19 5.03 -16.02
N VAL A 61 -1.57 5.99 -15.17
CA VAL A 61 -2.09 7.29 -15.60
C VAL A 61 -1.04 8.40 -15.48
N ASP A 62 -0.42 8.48 -14.31
CA ASP A 62 0.58 9.49 -13.93
C ASP A 62 2.01 8.92 -13.94
N GLY A 63 2.18 7.63 -14.19
CA GLY A 63 3.47 6.95 -14.26
C GLY A 63 4.09 6.76 -12.88
N ILE A 64 5.40 7.00 -12.80
CA ILE A 64 6.22 6.73 -11.61
C ILE A 64 5.84 7.66 -10.46
N ILE A 65 5.73 7.09 -9.27
CA ILE A 65 5.54 7.81 -8.01
C ILE A 65 6.92 8.16 -7.47
N GLY A 66 7.43 9.32 -7.89
CA GLY A 66 8.81 9.77 -7.62
C GLY A 66 9.19 9.69 -6.14
N LEU A 67 8.30 10.13 -5.24
CA LEU A 67 8.55 10.12 -3.79
C LEU A 67 8.95 8.73 -3.25
N THR A 68 8.36 7.64 -3.77
CA THR A 68 8.71 6.28 -3.33
C THR A 68 10.14 5.92 -3.75
N PHE A 69 10.55 6.32 -4.96
CA PHE A 69 11.89 6.06 -5.47
C PHE A 69 12.95 6.94 -4.84
N ASP A 70 12.65 8.22 -4.61
CA ASP A 70 13.54 9.15 -3.91
C ASP A 70 13.87 8.61 -2.51
N LEU A 71 12.84 8.20 -1.75
CA LEU A 71 13.04 7.61 -0.43
C LEU A 71 13.76 6.26 -0.48
N LEU A 72 13.54 5.44 -1.52
CA LEU A 72 14.27 4.19 -1.70
C LEU A 72 15.77 4.44 -1.94
N LEU A 73 16.12 5.47 -2.71
CA LEU A 73 17.50 5.88 -2.93
C LEU A 73 18.14 6.41 -1.64
N GLU A 74 17.44 7.27 -0.90
CA GLU A 74 17.91 7.81 0.37
C GLU A 74 18.13 6.71 1.42
N ASN A 75 17.25 5.71 1.46
CA ASN A 75 17.28 4.62 2.45
C ASN A 75 17.90 3.32 1.95
N HIS A 76 18.65 3.37 0.83
CA HIS A 76 19.12 2.17 0.12
C HIS A 76 20.03 1.26 0.96
N ASP A 77 20.71 1.77 1.99
CA ASP A 77 21.57 0.97 2.87
C ASP A 77 20.77 0.02 3.78
N PHE A 78 19.53 0.37 4.11
CA PHE A 78 18.67 -0.36 5.05
C PHE A 78 17.48 -1.03 4.39
N VAL A 79 16.95 -0.43 3.32
CA VAL A 79 15.75 -0.88 2.62
C VAL A 79 16.10 -1.35 1.21
N LYS A 80 15.67 -2.57 0.87
CA LYS A 80 15.81 -3.15 -0.47
C LYS A 80 14.45 -3.59 -0.99
N VAL A 81 14.20 -3.37 -2.27
CA VAL A 81 13.05 -3.95 -2.97
C VAL A 81 13.26 -5.46 -3.06
N CYS A 82 12.25 -6.23 -2.64
CA CYS A 82 12.32 -7.70 -2.63
C CYS A 82 11.20 -8.37 -3.43
N ASP A 83 10.21 -7.61 -3.91
CA ASP A 83 9.05 -8.14 -4.61
C ASP A 83 8.25 -7.00 -5.27
N GLU A 84 7.29 -7.37 -6.12
CA GLU A 84 6.31 -6.48 -6.73
C GLU A 84 4.89 -7.06 -6.67
N VAL A 85 3.89 -6.19 -6.71
CA VAL A 85 2.47 -6.56 -6.74
C VAL A 85 1.70 -5.61 -7.65
N HIS A 86 0.95 -6.17 -8.60
CA HIS A 86 0.09 -5.41 -9.49
C HIS A 86 -1.36 -5.48 -8.98
N VAL A 87 -1.98 -4.31 -8.80
CA VAL A 87 -3.39 -4.19 -8.39
C VAL A 87 -4.20 -3.56 -9.54
N PRO A 88 -5.17 -4.30 -10.12
CA PRO A 88 -6.08 -3.73 -11.10
C PRO A 88 -7.00 -2.67 -10.47
N VAL A 89 -6.84 -1.41 -10.86
CA VAL A 89 -7.67 -0.31 -10.35
C VAL A 89 -9.07 -0.38 -10.94
N ARG A 90 -10.08 -0.51 -10.07
CA ARG A 90 -11.51 -0.48 -10.43
C ARG A 90 -12.25 0.47 -9.51
N HIS A 91 -12.84 1.50 -10.10
CA HIS A 91 -13.67 2.44 -9.35
C HIS A 91 -15.13 1.95 -9.31
N VAL A 92 -15.80 2.25 -8.20
CA VAL A 92 -17.23 2.00 -8.02
C VAL A 92 -17.90 3.30 -7.58
N LEU A 93 -19.15 3.50 -8.00
CA LEU A 93 -20.01 4.54 -7.44
C LEU A 93 -20.62 4.00 -6.14
N ALA A 94 -20.20 4.55 -5.00
CA ALA A 94 -20.72 4.18 -3.69
C ALA A 94 -21.51 5.35 -3.08
N SER A 95 -22.68 5.06 -2.52
CA SER A 95 -23.52 6.04 -1.84
C SER A 95 -24.18 5.42 -0.61
N LYS A 96 -24.52 6.26 0.37
CA LYS A 96 -25.40 5.88 1.49
C LYS A 96 -26.88 5.84 1.08
N MET A 97 -27.22 6.43 -0.06
CA MET A 97 -28.57 6.50 -0.58
C MET A 97 -29.01 5.15 -1.15
N GLY A 98 -30.30 4.84 -1.05
CA GLY A 98 -30.85 3.55 -1.51
C GLY A 98 -31.00 3.47 -3.04
N LEU A 99 -31.10 4.62 -3.71
CA LEU A 99 -31.29 4.72 -5.16
C LEU A 99 -30.22 5.60 -5.80
N VAL A 100 -29.75 5.20 -6.98
CA VAL A 100 -28.74 5.96 -7.76
C VAL A 100 -29.27 7.34 -8.16
N THR A 101 -30.57 7.46 -8.42
CA THR A 101 -31.23 8.74 -8.78
C THR A 101 -31.23 9.78 -7.66
N GLU A 102 -30.92 9.38 -6.43
CA GLU A 102 -30.83 10.29 -5.27
C GLU A 102 -29.41 10.87 -5.09
N VAL A 103 -28.43 10.34 -5.84
CA VAL A 103 -27.06 10.87 -5.88
C VAL A 103 -27.09 12.14 -6.75
N LYS A 104 -26.75 13.28 -6.14
CA LYS A 104 -26.72 14.61 -6.78
C LYS A 104 -25.36 14.95 -7.36
#